data_AF-A0A6B2DBG4-F1
#
_entry.id   AF-A0A6B2DBG4-F1
#
_cell.length_a   1.000
_cell.length_b   1.000
_cell.length_c   1.000
_cell.angle_alpha   90.00
_cell.angle_beta   90.00
_cell.angle_gamma   90.00
#
_symmetry.space_group_name_H-M   'P 1'
#
loop_
_entity.id
_entity.type
_entity.pdbx_description
1 polymer ?
#
loop_
_entity_poly.entity_id
_entity_poly.type
_entity_poly.pdbx_seq_one_letter_code
_entity_poly.pdbx_strand_id
1 'polypeptide(L)'
;MTTNEVILDLLERYVLRAGEGVERVRRWPDGVAVTTSAGRHLVAGSEAASWSVSREAWVADVVEAVRDDIIVNGGGNPAERHGFLLLADGRDVYVNDAAAVAELGRRLEDGLDPTAYAEILAEFHPYTSAVSKVLSTPDQLRLLIGHEDIPDIEPPRVERTATGLVLTFSSIYQYRWPVEGPLLDLAAWTVRVPRGCPARWETRRVAQRIRLAPHPGIGGRLGSRNSPVVDREDTMASDASAVQAEADRIADLWRDDDRGAGA
;
A
#
# COMPACT_ATOMS: atom_id res chain seq x y z
N MET A 1 -15.27 -10.31 9.09
CA MET A 1 -14.73 -9.97 10.42
C MET A 1 -13.72 -11.02 10.82
N THR A 2 -12.48 -10.74 10.46
CA THR A 2 -11.29 -11.50 10.82
C THR A 2 -11.06 -11.47 12.33
N THR A 3 -10.37 -12.46 12.88
CA THR A 3 -9.86 -12.44 14.26
C THR A 3 -8.33 -12.36 14.28
N ASN A 4 -7.76 -11.92 15.40
CA ASN A 4 -6.31 -11.79 15.55
C ASN A 4 -5.55 -13.11 15.33
N GLU A 5 -6.19 -14.23 15.61
CA GLU A 5 -5.65 -15.58 15.42
C GLU A 5 -5.53 -15.92 13.92
N VAL A 6 -6.50 -15.49 13.10
CA VAL A 6 -6.44 -15.63 11.63
C VAL A 6 -5.33 -14.74 11.05
N ILE A 7 -5.17 -13.51 11.57
CA ILE A 7 -4.11 -12.60 11.11
C ILE A 7 -2.72 -13.17 11.47
N LEU A 8 -2.55 -13.73 12.66
CA LEU A 8 -1.30 -14.38 13.08
C LEU A 8 -0.98 -15.61 12.21
N ASP A 9 -1.96 -16.47 11.92
CA ASP A 9 -1.81 -17.61 11.02
C ASP A 9 -1.42 -17.19 9.58
N LEU A 10 -2.01 -16.11 9.04
CA LEU A 10 -1.59 -15.56 7.74
C LEU A 10 -0.13 -15.07 7.77
N LEU A 11 0.30 -14.40 8.85
CA LEU A 11 1.69 -13.97 9.01
C LEU A 11 2.65 -15.16 9.10
N GLU A 12 2.33 -16.17 9.92
CA GLU A 12 3.12 -17.39 10.08
C GLU A 12 3.23 -18.20 8.78
N ARG A 13 2.15 -18.28 7.98
CA ARG A 13 2.15 -19.03 6.70
C ARG A 13 2.86 -18.32 5.54
N TYR A 14 2.85 -16.98 5.48
CA TYR A 14 3.21 -16.24 4.26
C TYR A 14 4.26 -15.13 4.43
N VAL A 15 4.49 -14.64 5.65
CA VAL A 15 5.33 -13.44 5.91
C VAL A 15 6.55 -13.77 6.76
N LEU A 16 6.42 -14.65 7.75
CA LEU A 16 7.54 -15.11 8.57
C LEU A 16 8.46 -16.04 7.77
N ARG A 17 9.77 -15.89 7.99
CA ARG A 17 10.81 -16.70 7.32
C ARG A 17 10.98 -18.02 8.07
N ALA A 18 11.47 -19.05 7.38
CA ALA A 18 11.75 -20.34 8.01
C ALA A 18 12.73 -20.19 9.18
N GLY A 19 12.27 -20.46 10.41
CA GLY A 19 13.04 -20.29 11.65
C GLY A 19 12.94 -18.90 12.31
N GLU A 20 12.12 -17.99 11.78
CA GLU A 20 11.81 -16.71 12.42
C GLU A 20 10.65 -16.89 13.42
N GLY A 21 10.92 -16.60 14.70
CA GLY A 21 9.92 -16.71 15.77
C GLY A 21 9.19 -15.39 16.03
N VAL A 22 8.01 -15.49 16.66
CA VAL A 22 7.29 -14.36 17.23
C VAL A 22 7.73 -14.16 18.68
N GLU A 23 8.20 -12.96 19.03
CA GLU A 23 8.70 -12.64 20.38
C GLU A 23 7.69 -11.82 21.20
N ARG A 24 7.02 -10.84 20.58
CA ARG A 24 5.99 -9.99 21.22
C ARG A 24 4.80 -9.85 20.28
N VAL A 25 3.59 -9.96 20.82
CA VAL A 25 2.33 -9.70 20.10
C VAL A 25 1.51 -8.67 20.86
N ARG A 26 1.23 -7.53 20.23
CA ARG A 26 0.19 -6.58 20.64
C ARG A 26 -1.08 -6.89 19.83
N ARG A 27 -2.25 -6.76 20.45
CA ARG A 27 -3.56 -7.02 19.83
C ARG A 27 -4.50 -5.82 20.01
N TRP A 28 -5.32 -5.58 19.00
CA TRP A 28 -6.43 -4.63 18.96
C TRP A 28 -7.71 -5.36 18.49
N PRO A 29 -8.90 -4.73 18.43
CA PRO A 29 -10.12 -5.39 17.96
C PRO A 29 -10.11 -5.82 16.48
N ASP A 30 -9.25 -5.17 15.69
CA ASP A 30 -9.18 -5.15 14.23
C ASP A 30 -7.80 -5.56 13.67
N GLY A 31 -6.80 -5.78 14.51
CA GLY A 31 -5.45 -6.14 14.08
C GLY A 31 -4.45 -6.47 15.19
N VAL A 32 -3.24 -6.82 14.77
CA VAL A 32 -2.10 -7.19 15.61
C VAL A 32 -0.85 -6.40 15.23
N ALA A 33 0.10 -6.29 16.17
CA ALA A 33 1.49 -5.96 15.86
C ALA A 33 2.41 -7.03 16.44
N VAL A 34 3.42 -7.41 15.66
CA VAL A 34 4.27 -8.57 15.90
C VAL A 34 5.73 -8.13 15.84
N THR A 35 6.45 -8.30 16.95
CA THR A 35 7.93 -8.24 16.96
C THR A 35 8.46 -9.65 16.71
N THR A 36 9.33 -9.81 15.72
CA THR A 36 9.94 -11.10 15.36
C THR A 36 11.38 -11.23 15.86
N SER A 37 11.85 -12.47 16.00
CA SER A 37 13.25 -12.78 16.38
C SER A 37 14.28 -12.42 15.30
N ALA A 38 13.85 -11.87 14.17
CA ALA A 38 14.70 -11.24 13.16
C ALA A 38 14.75 -9.70 13.29
N GLY A 39 14.13 -9.14 14.34
CA GLY A 39 14.04 -7.70 14.57
C GLY A 39 13.10 -6.96 13.63
N ARG A 40 12.15 -7.66 12.97
CA ARG A 40 11.07 -7.00 12.21
C ARG A 40 9.93 -6.63 13.16
N HIS A 41 9.32 -5.47 12.95
CA HIS A 41 8.02 -5.13 13.51
C HIS A 41 6.99 -5.11 12.37
N LEU A 42 5.97 -5.95 12.49
CA LEU A 42 4.93 -6.14 11.48
C LEU A 42 3.60 -5.74 12.10
N VAL A 43 2.93 -4.74 11.52
CA VAL A 43 1.56 -4.35 11.87
C VAL A 43 0.63 -4.94 10.83
N ALA A 44 -0.40 -5.67 11.26
CA ALA A 44 -1.33 -6.35 10.36
C ALA A 44 -2.77 -6.22 10.84
N GLY A 45 -3.70 -5.94 9.93
CA GLY A 45 -5.08 -5.63 10.29
C GLY A 45 -6.09 -5.88 9.20
N SER A 46 -7.32 -6.09 9.63
CA SER A 46 -8.52 -5.91 8.82
C SER A 46 -8.78 -4.41 8.66
N GLU A 47 -7.97 -3.72 7.84
CA GLU A 47 -8.41 -2.41 7.34
C GLU A 47 -9.76 -2.57 6.62
N ALA A 48 -10.57 -1.51 6.61
CA ALA A 48 -11.58 -1.33 5.59
C ALA A 48 -10.89 -1.00 4.26
N ALA A 49 -10.15 -1.97 3.73
CA ALA A 49 -9.12 -1.79 2.73
C ALA A 49 -9.68 -1.04 1.51
N SER A 50 -9.00 0.04 1.14
CA SER A 50 -9.46 0.94 0.06
C SER A 50 -9.63 0.26 -1.30
N TRP A 51 -9.05 -0.92 -1.47
CA TRP A 51 -9.18 -1.79 -2.65
C TRP A 51 -10.65 -2.16 -2.88
N SER A 52 -11.11 -2.00 -4.11
CA SER A 52 -12.47 -2.27 -4.55
C SER A 52 -12.85 -3.75 -4.43
N VAL A 53 -11.86 -4.65 -4.36
CA VAL A 53 -12.04 -6.10 -4.13
C VAL A 53 -12.72 -6.43 -2.79
N SER A 54 -12.62 -5.54 -1.79
CA SER A 54 -13.31 -5.70 -0.49
C SER A 54 -14.84 -5.70 -0.60
N ARG A 55 -15.38 -5.26 -1.75
CA ARG A 55 -16.83 -5.18 -2.04
C ARG A 55 -17.37 -6.40 -2.81
N GLU A 56 -16.48 -7.30 -3.24
CA GLU A 56 -16.83 -8.51 -3.96
C GLU A 56 -17.54 -9.51 -3.04
N ALA A 57 -18.72 -10.01 -3.41
CA ALA A 57 -19.54 -10.88 -2.55
C ALA A 57 -18.93 -12.27 -2.24
N TRP A 58 -17.79 -12.62 -2.86
CA TRP A 58 -17.01 -13.82 -2.56
C TRP A 58 -15.79 -13.56 -1.65
N VAL A 59 -15.54 -12.30 -1.28
CA VAL A 59 -14.56 -11.88 -0.27
C VAL A 59 -15.29 -11.67 1.06
N ALA A 60 -14.79 -12.28 2.12
CA ALA A 60 -15.30 -12.14 3.49
C ALA A 60 -14.54 -11.06 4.28
N ASP A 61 -13.28 -10.82 3.93
CA ASP A 61 -12.43 -9.79 4.52
C ASP A 61 -11.18 -9.52 3.67
N VAL A 62 -10.52 -8.39 3.91
CA VAL A 62 -9.19 -8.09 3.35
C VAL A 62 -8.25 -7.75 4.49
N VAL A 63 -7.12 -8.44 4.57
CA VAL A 63 -6.07 -8.19 5.56
C VAL A 63 -4.85 -7.62 4.86
N GLU A 64 -4.31 -6.55 5.42
CA GLU A 64 -3.01 -6.02 5.04
C GLU A 64 -2.02 -6.21 6.19
N ALA A 65 -0.76 -6.50 5.85
CA ALA A 65 0.36 -6.49 6.79
C ALA A 65 1.52 -5.67 6.24
N VAL A 66 2.05 -4.78 7.07
CA VAL A 66 3.11 -3.82 6.74
C VAL A 66 4.24 -3.86 7.75
N ARG A 67 5.46 -3.63 7.28
CA ARG A 67 6.62 -3.40 8.14
C ARG A 67 6.84 -1.92 8.40
N ASP A 68 6.61 -1.49 9.63
CA ASP A 68 6.67 -0.09 10.05
C ASP A 68 8.04 0.32 10.64
N ASP A 69 8.89 -0.63 11.08
CA ASP A 69 10.25 -0.34 11.56
C ASP A 69 11.20 0.20 10.47
N ILE A 70 10.84 0.09 9.18
CA ILE A 70 11.59 0.69 8.07
C ILE A 70 10.79 1.81 7.39
N ILE A 71 11.13 3.05 7.75
CA ILE A 71 10.70 4.25 7.03
C ILE A 71 11.53 4.38 5.74
N VAL A 72 10.93 4.13 4.57
CA VAL A 72 11.61 4.37 3.28
C VAL A 72 11.74 5.88 3.03
N ASN A 73 12.98 6.34 2.87
CA ASN A 73 13.36 7.76 2.75
C ASN A 73 12.43 8.57 1.81
N GLY A 74 11.66 9.49 2.41
CA GLY A 74 10.77 10.44 1.73
C GLY A 74 9.33 9.97 1.51
N GLY A 75 9.05 8.67 1.55
CA GLY A 75 7.74 8.10 1.20
C GLY A 75 6.65 8.31 2.25
N GLY A 76 6.89 7.75 3.44
CA GLY A 76 5.83 7.36 4.38
C GLY A 76 5.23 5.98 4.08
N ASN A 77 5.75 5.27 3.08
CA ASN A 77 5.37 3.90 2.75
C ASN A 77 6.31 2.89 3.45
N PRO A 78 5.79 1.72 3.87
CA PRO A 78 6.59 0.62 4.41
C PRO A 78 7.49 0.00 3.33
N ALA A 79 8.63 -0.57 3.76
CA ALA A 79 9.58 -1.25 2.86
C ALA A 79 9.17 -2.68 2.47
N GLU A 80 8.17 -3.25 3.14
CA GLU A 80 7.74 -4.64 3.08
C GLU A 80 6.21 -4.60 3.35
N ARG A 81 5.39 -4.91 2.33
CA ARG A 81 3.90 -4.84 2.33
C ARG A 81 3.33 -6.16 1.80
N HIS A 82 2.34 -6.70 2.49
CA HIS A 82 1.71 -7.99 2.22
C HIS A 82 0.18 -7.85 2.22
N GLY A 83 -0.50 -8.51 1.29
CA GLY A 83 -1.95 -8.49 1.20
C GLY A 83 -2.57 -9.88 1.18
N PHE A 84 -3.74 -10.02 1.80
CA PHE A 84 -4.51 -11.26 1.85
C PHE A 84 -5.98 -10.98 1.56
N LEU A 85 -6.59 -11.77 0.67
CA LEU A 85 -8.04 -11.84 0.55
C LEU A 85 -8.53 -13.04 1.33
N LEU A 86 -9.41 -12.85 2.31
CA LEU A 86 -10.12 -13.94 2.97
C LEU A 86 -11.42 -14.19 2.21
N LEU A 87 -11.64 -15.43 1.79
CA LEU A 87 -12.76 -15.80 0.92
C LEU A 87 -13.98 -16.22 1.73
N ALA A 88 -15.17 -16.01 1.17
CA ALA A 88 -16.44 -16.43 1.78
C ALA A 88 -16.59 -17.96 1.93
N ASP A 89 -15.70 -18.75 1.31
CA ASP A 89 -15.61 -20.21 1.48
C ASP A 89 -14.54 -20.66 2.51
N GLY A 90 -13.93 -19.72 3.24
CA GLY A 90 -12.97 -19.99 4.31
C GLY A 90 -11.53 -20.22 3.85
N ARG A 91 -11.25 -20.12 2.54
CA ARG A 91 -9.88 -20.07 2.00
C ARG A 91 -9.31 -18.66 2.07
N ASP A 92 -8.00 -18.54 1.81
CA ASP A 92 -7.31 -17.27 1.64
C ASP A 92 -6.54 -17.20 0.31
N VAL A 93 -6.16 -15.98 -0.09
CA VAL A 93 -5.34 -15.67 -1.27
C VAL A 93 -4.28 -14.65 -0.87
N TYR A 94 -3.02 -15.08 -0.79
CA TYR A 94 -1.86 -14.20 -0.58
C TYR A 94 -1.52 -13.46 -1.89
N VAL A 95 -1.84 -12.17 -1.99
CA VAL A 95 -1.78 -11.44 -3.29
C VAL A 95 -0.37 -11.05 -3.74
N ASN A 96 0.65 -11.23 -2.90
CA ASN A 96 2.05 -11.10 -3.32
C ASN A 96 2.51 -12.31 -4.15
N ASP A 97 1.83 -13.47 -4.07
CA ASP A 97 2.13 -14.61 -4.94
C ASP A 97 1.52 -14.36 -6.34
N ALA A 98 2.40 -14.26 -7.34
CA ALA A 98 2.00 -14.11 -8.73
C ALA A 98 1.24 -15.33 -9.26
N ALA A 99 1.44 -16.53 -8.73
CA ALA A 99 0.64 -17.70 -9.12
C ALA A 99 -0.80 -17.61 -8.57
N ALA A 100 -0.96 -17.23 -7.29
CA ALA A 100 -2.25 -16.97 -6.68
C ALA A 100 -3.02 -15.82 -7.36
N VAL A 101 -2.36 -14.73 -7.74
CA VAL A 101 -3.00 -13.62 -8.50
C VAL A 101 -3.35 -14.04 -9.93
N ALA A 102 -2.48 -14.80 -10.61
CA ALA A 102 -2.80 -15.36 -11.92
C ALA A 102 -4.05 -16.27 -11.86
N GLU A 103 -4.17 -17.10 -10.83
CA GLU A 103 -5.34 -17.94 -10.59
C GLU A 103 -6.59 -17.09 -10.30
N LEU A 104 -6.48 -16.07 -9.44
CA LEU A 104 -7.56 -15.13 -9.13
C LEU A 104 -8.11 -14.44 -10.39
N GLY A 105 -7.24 -14.09 -11.35
CA GLY A 105 -7.61 -13.45 -12.60
C GLY A 105 -8.60 -14.24 -13.46
N ARG A 106 -8.80 -15.54 -13.21
CA ARG A 106 -9.88 -16.33 -13.84
C ARG A 106 -11.28 -15.79 -13.50
N ARG A 107 -11.48 -15.19 -12.33
CA ARG A 107 -12.78 -14.60 -11.92
C ARG A 107 -13.24 -13.41 -12.78
N LEU A 108 -12.37 -12.86 -13.64
CA LEU A 108 -12.79 -11.89 -14.66
C LEU A 108 -13.75 -12.52 -15.69
N GLU A 109 -13.72 -13.84 -15.90
CA GLU A 109 -14.75 -14.54 -16.70
C GLU A 109 -16.10 -14.61 -15.96
N ASP A 110 -16.06 -14.68 -14.62
CA ASP A 110 -17.21 -14.83 -13.70
C ASP A 110 -17.81 -13.49 -13.20
N GLY A 111 -17.19 -12.35 -13.48
CA GLY A 111 -17.72 -11.02 -13.21
C GLY A 111 -17.04 -10.18 -12.11
N LEU A 112 -15.84 -10.56 -11.65
CA LEU A 112 -14.97 -9.70 -10.82
C LEU A 112 -14.79 -8.31 -11.46
N ASP A 113 -14.91 -7.24 -10.66
CA ASP A 113 -14.60 -5.87 -11.07
C ASP A 113 -13.18 -5.78 -11.67
N PRO A 114 -13.03 -5.36 -12.94
CA PRO A 114 -11.73 -5.17 -13.57
C PRO A 114 -10.84 -4.15 -12.84
N THR A 115 -11.45 -3.19 -12.13
CA THR A 115 -10.75 -2.21 -11.29
C THR A 115 -10.14 -2.87 -10.08
N ALA A 116 -10.91 -3.69 -9.35
CA ALA A 116 -10.44 -4.45 -8.19
C ALA A 116 -9.26 -5.37 -8.52
N TYR A 117 -9.30 -6.06 -9.66
CA TYR A 117 -8.17 -6.88 -10.10
C TYR A 117 -6.96 -6.05 -10.57
N ALA A 118 -7.21 -4.91 -11.24
CA ALA A 118 -6.16 -3.97 -11.63
C ALA A 118 -5.45 -3.34 -10.42
N GLU A 119 -6.18 -3.07 -9.33
CA GLU A 119 -5.63 -2.52 -8.08
C GLU A 119 -4.66 -3.51 -7.42
N ILE A 120 -5.05 -4.79 -7.31
CA ILE A 120 -4.16 -5.85 -6.81
C ILE A 120 -2.89 -5.98 -7.66
N LEU A 121 -3.01 -5.93 -8.99
CA LEU A 121 -1.86 -5.99 -9.88
C LEU A 121 -0.95 -4.76 -9.73
N ALA A 122 -1.51 -3.54 -9.74
CA ALA A 122 -0.73 -2.31 -9.65
C ALA A 122 0.03 -2.19 -8.32
N GLU A 123 -0.54 -2.69 -7.22
CA GLU A 123 0.05 -2.54 -5.89
C GLU A 123 1.12 -3.58 -5.56
N PHE A 124 0.91 -4.84 -5.98
CA PHE A 124 1.78 -5.95 -5.60
C PHE A 124 2.73 -6.44 -6.71
N HIS A 125 2.48 -6.06 -7.97
CA HIS A 125 3.21 -6.61 -9.13
C HIS A 125 3.72 -5.51 -10.09
N PRO A 126 5.02 -5.51 -10.46
CA PRO A 126 6.13 -5.99 -9.63
C PRO A 126 6.16 -5.20 -8.31
N TYR A 127 6.56 -5.86 -7.22
CA TYR A 127 6.63 -5.23 -5.90
C TYR A 127 7.44 -3.92 -5.91
N THR A 128 6.90 -2.89 -5.27
CA THR A 128 7.47 -1.53 -5.18
C THR A 128 7.06 -0.87 -3.86
N SER A 129 7.90 0.00 -3.31
CA SER A 129 7.55 0.85 -2.16
C SER A 129 6.96 2.20 -2.56
N ALA A 130 6.78 2.46 -3.86
CA ALA A 130 6.02 3.62 -4.34
C ALA A 130 4.52 3.47 -4.03
N VAL A 131 3.80 4.57 -3.85
CA VAL A 131 2.33 4.51 -3.78
C VAL A 131 1.82 4.14 -5.17
N SER A 132 1.21 2.97 -5.33
CA SER A 132 0.51 2.63 -6.57
C SER A 132 -0.87 3.28 -6.62
N LYS A 133 -1.41 3.48 -7.82
CA LYS A 133 -2.84 3.69 -8.02
C LYS A 133 -3.25 3.33 -9.46
N VAL A 134 -4.38 2.65 -9.61
CA VAL A 134 -5.06 2.47 -10.91
C VAL A 134 -5.75 3.77 -11.31
N LEU A 135 -5.58 4.18 -12.56
CA LEU A 135 -6.27 5.33 -13.13
C LEU A 135 -7.65 4.88 -13.63
N SER A 136 -8.69 5.28 -12.91
CA SER A 136 -10.07 4.81 -13.11
C SER A 136 -11.03 5.86 -13.68
N THR A 137 -10.59 7.10 -13.90
CA THR A 137 -11.35 8.14 -14.62
C THR A 137 -10.40 9.00 -15.47
N PRO A 138 -10.84 9.52 -16.63
CA PRO A 138 -9.96 10.21 -17.59
C PRO A 138 -9.12 11.36 -17.00
N ASP A 139 -9.75 12.23 -16.22
CA ASP A 139 -9.09 13.42 -15.66
C ASP A 139 -8.22 13.16 -14.42
N GLN A 140 -8.17 11.92 -13.87
CA GLN A 140 -7.38 11.64 -12.66
C GLN A 140 -5.90 12.05 -12.80
N LEU A 141 -5.32 11.85 -13.99
CA LEU A 141 -3.93 12.16 -14.24
C LEU A 141 -3.68 13.69 -14.38
N ARG A 142 -4.62 14.42 -14.98
CA ARG A 142 -4.61 15.90 -15.03
C ARG A 142 -4.72 16.50 -13.64
N LEU A 143 -5.70 16.02 -12.84
CA LEU A 143 -5.96 16.48 -11.48
C LEU A 143 -4.77 16.21 -10.53
N LEU A 144 -4.01 15.14 -10.75
CA LEU A 144 -2.85 14.78 -9.93
C LEU A 144 -1.57 15.55 -10.29
N ILE A 145 -1.29 15.74 -11.59
CA ILE A 145 -0.05 16.40 -12.05
C ILE A 145 -0.21 17.93 -12.13
N GLY A 146 -1.42 18.43 -12.36
CA GLY A 146 -1.71 19.86 -12.51
C GLY A 146 -1.33 20.44 -13.88
N HIS A 147 -1.43 19.63 -14.95
CA HIS A 147 -1.05 20.02 -16.31
C HIS A 147 -2.13 19.62 -17.32
N GLU A 148 -2.47 20.51 -18.25
CA GLU A 148 -3.61 20.33 -19.16
C GLU A 148 -3.26 19.44 -20.37
N ASP A 149 -2.05 19.59 -20.94
CA ASP A 149 -1.54 18.82 -22.10
C ASP A 149 -1.28 17.31 -21.85
N ILE A 150 -1.97 16.71 -20.89
CA ILE A 150 -1.90 15.28 -20.59
C ILE A 150 -3.01 14.55 -21.35
N PRO A 151 -2.71 13.44 -22.04
CA PRO A 151 -3.72 12.65 -22.74
C PRO A 151 -4.70 12.01 -21.75
N ASP A 152 -5.97 11.91 -22.16
CA ASP A 152 -6.98 11.15 -21.42
C ASP A 152 -6.55 9.69 -21.23
N ILE A 153 -6.83 9.16 -20.05
CA ILE A 153 -6.53 7.77 -19.70
C ILE A 153 -7.84 6.98 -19.69
N GLU A 154 -7.93 5.95 -20.53
CA GLU A 154 -9.06 5.02 -20.50
C GLU A 154 -9.11 4.27 -19.16
N PRO A 155 -10.31 4.11 -18.55
CA PRO A 155 -10.48 3.30 -17.34
C PRO A 155 -10.22 1.80 -17.62
N PRO A 156 -10.09 0.96 -16.57
CA PRO A 156 -9.93 -0.49 -16.74
C PRO A 156 -11.00 -1.11 -17.65
N ARG A 157 -10.55 -1.66 -18.78
CA ARG A 157 -11.42 -2.15 -19.86
C ARG A 157 -11.17 -3.63 -20.11
N VAL A 158 -12.23 -4.43 -20.10
CA VAL A 158 -12.21 -5.84 -20.52
C VAL A 158 -12.76 -5.99 -21.93
N GLU A 159 -12.04 -6.74 -22.76
CA GLU A 159 -12.47 -7.16 -24.08
C GLU A 159 -12.59 -8.68 -24.18
N ARG A 160 -13.70 -9.18 -24.74
CA ARG A 160 -13.91 -10.61 -25.00
C ARG A 160 -13.34 -10.97 -26.36
N THR A 161 -12.34 -11.86 -26.38
CA THR A 161 -11.66 -12.33 -27.60
C THR A 161 -12.02 -13.78 -27.94
N ALA A 162 -11.54 -14.26 -29.09
CA ALA A 162 -11.70 -15.66 -29.49
C ALA A 162 -11.06 -16.66 -28.50
N THR A 163 -10.00 -16.27 -27.78
CA THR A 163 -9.20 -17.15 -26.92
C THR A 163 -9.44 -16.97 -25.41
N GLY A 164 -10.17 -15.93 -25.00
CA GLY A 164 -10.39 -15.56 -23.59
C GLY A 164 -10.63 -14.07 -23.43
N LEU A 165 -10.29 -13.51 -22.26
CA LEU A 165 -10.37 -12.08 -21.99
C LEU A 165 -9.03 -11.37 -22.17
N VAL A 166 -9.09 -10.08 -22.49
CA VAL A 166 -7.98 -9.14 -22.33
C VAL A 166 -8.46 -7.99 -21.46
N LEU A 167 -7.72 -7.66 -20.41
CA LEU A 167 -7.94 -6.49 -19.56
C LEU A 167 -6.80 -5.50 -19.79
N THR A 168 -7.12 -4.29 -20.21
CA THR A 168 -6.17 -3.17 -20.35
C THR A 168 -6.50 -2.07 -19.36
N PHE A 169 -5.49 -1.52 -18.69
CA PHE A 169 -5.62 -0.38 -17.78
C PHE A 169 -4.31 0.42 -17.73
N SER A 170 -4.31 1.54 -17.00
CA SER A 170 -3.09 2.25 -16.62
C SER A 170 -2.98 2.38 -15.11
N SER A 171 -1.75 2.32 -14.59
CA SER A 171 -1.45 2.64 -13.19
C SER A 171 -0.33 3.66 -13.09
N ILE A 172 -0.26 4.33 -11.95
CA ILE A 172 0.84 5.23 -11.58
C ILE A 172 1.63 4.63 -10.43
N TYR A 173 2.91 4.99 -10.35
CA TYR A 173 3.77 4.77 -9.20
C TYR A 173 4.27 6.14 -8.72
N GLN A 174 3.75 6.61 -7.60
CA GLN A 174 4.20 7.87 -7.00
C GLN A 174 5.32 7.60 -5.99
N TYR A 175 6.50 8.11 -6.32
CA TYR A 175 7.65 8.20 -5.43
C TYR A 175 7.65 9.58 -4.76
N ARG A 176 8.12 9.67 -3.52
CA ARG A 176 8.46 10.93 -2.87
C ARG A 176 9.94 10.89 -2.51
N TRP A 177 10.75 11.74 -3.11
CA TRP A 177 12.19 11.81 -2.87
C TRP A 177 12.53 13.10 -2.11
N PRO A 178 13.35 13.05 -1.04
CA PRO A 178 13.65 14.23 -0.22
C PRO A 178 14.29 15.41 -0.98
N VAL A 179 15.02 15.12 -2.08
CA VAL A 179 15.77 16.13 -2.85
C VAL A 179 15.07 16.51 -4.16
N GLU A 180 14.39 15.57 -4.82
CA GLU A 180 13.72 15.81 -6.12
C GLU A 180 12.21 16.11 -6.00
N GLY A 181 11.63 15.98 -4.81
CA GLY A 181 10.21 16.12 -4.57
C GLY A 181 9.39 14.89 -5.00
N PRO A 182 8.07 15.05 -5.24
CA PRO A 182 7.22 13.98 -5.73
C PRO A 182 7.47 13.70 -7.23
N LEU A 183 7.79 12.45 -7.54
CA LEU A 183 7.98 11.92 -8.89
C LEU A 183 6.91 10.85 -9.19
N LEU A 184 6.54 10.71 -10.45
CA LEU A 184 5.54 9.75 -10.92
C LEU A 184 6.05 9.01 -12.17
N ASP A 185 5.99 7.68 -12.13
CA ASP A 185 6.05 6.83 -13.32
C ASP A 185 4.61 6.43 -13.71
N LEU A 186 4.31 6.41 -15.02
CA LEU A 186 3.04 5.97 -15.57
C LEU A 186 3.27 4.65 -16.32
N ALA A 187 2.45 3.64 -16.02
CA ALA A 187 2.53 2.32 -16.65
C ALA A 187 1.21 1.93 -17.31
N ALA A 188 1.31 1.41 -18.54
CA ALA A 188 0.21 0.75 -19.24
C ALA A 188 0.30 -0.76 -19.03
N TRP A 189 -0.86 -1.40 -18.89
CA TRP A 189 -1.00 -2.80 -18.50
C TRP A 189 -1.84 -3.58 -19.50
N THR A 190 -1.41 -4.82 -19.77
CA THR A 190 -2.15 -5.79 -20.58
C THR A 190 -2.19 -7.13 -19.85
N VAL A 191 -3.34 -7.47 -19.27
CA VAL A 191 -3.64 -8.79 -18.72
C VAL A 191 -4.36 -9.61 -19.79
N ARG A 192 -4.00 -10.89 -19.93
CA ARG A 192 -4.67 -11.87 -20.79
C ARG A 192 -5.13 -13.03 -19.93
N VAL A 193 -6.41 -13.39 -20.01
CA VAL A 193 -7.01 -14.52 -19.30
C VAL A 193 -7.50 -15.53 -20.35
N PRO A 194 -6.69 -16.53 -20.73
CA PRO A 194 -7.14 -17.56 -21.66
C PRO A 194 -8.22 -18.42 -20.99
N ARG A 195 -9.25 -18.85 -21.73
CA ARG A 195 -10.43 -19.54 -21.15
C ARG A 195 -10.04 -20.69 -20.22
N GLY A 196 -10.48 -20.62 -18.96
CA GLY A 196 -10.18 -21.62 -17.93
C GLY A 196 -8.72 -21.70 -17.46
N CYS A 197 -7.81 -20.90 -18.00
CA CYS A 197 -6.38 -20.87 -17.65
C CYS A 197 -6.04 -19.66 -16.75
N PRO A 198 -5.05 -19.76 -15.85
CA PRO A 198 -4.56 -18.61 -15.08
C PRO A 198 -4.17 -17.44 -15.98
N ALA A 199 -4.45 -16.23 -15.49
CA ALA A 199 -4.12 -14.97 -16.14
C ALA A 199 -2.62 -14.78 -16.31
N ARG A 200 -2.22 -13.96 -17.29
CA ARG A 200 -0.83 -13.52 -17.51
C ARG A 200 -0.82 -12.04 -17.83
N TRP A 201 0.10 -11.29 -17.26
CA TRP A 201 0.18 -9.84 -17.47
C TRP A 201 1.53 -9.38 -18.01
N GLU A 202 1.47 -8.28 -18.74
CA GLU A 202 2.61 -7.48 -19.16
C GLU A 202 2.38 -6.04 -18.69
N THR A 203 3.43 -5.40 -18.19
CA THR A 203 3.41 -3.99 -17.78
C THR A 203 4.51 -3.23 -18.51
N ARG A 204 4.19 -2.03 -19.00
CA ARG A 204 5.12 -1.16 -19.75
C ARG A 204 5.04 0.24 -19.21
N ARG A 205 6.17 0.75 -18.67
CA ARG A 205 6.30 2.17 -18.35
C ARG A 205 6.17 2.99 -19.65
N VAL A 206 5.19 3.89 -19.69
CA VAL A 206 4.90 4.76 -20.84
C VAL A 206 5.46 6.17 -20.65
N ALA A 207 5.62 6.60 -19.39
CA ALA A 207 6.36 7.79 -19.00
C ALA A 207 7.00 7.57 -17.63
N GLN A 208 8.09 8.28 -17.33
CA GLN A 208 8.90 8.08 -16.12
C GLN A 208 9.37 9.39 -15.51
N ARG A 209 9.52 9.42 -14.19
CA ARG A 209 10.04 10.55 -13.40
C ARG A 209 9.34 11.89 -13.73
N ILE A 210 8.04 11.83 -14.01
CA ILE A 210 7.21 13.04 -14.16
C ILE A 210 7.21 13.75 -12.81
N ARG A 211 7.67 15.00 -12.77
CA ARG A 211 7.55 15.83 -11.57
C ARG A 211 6.11 16.26 -11.41
N LEU A 212 5.51 16.02 -10.24
CA LEU A 212 4.23 16.65 -9.92
C LEU A 212 4.48 18.13 -9.64
N ALA A 213 3.60 19.01 -10.11
CA ALA A 213 3.66 20.41 -9.69
C ALA A 213 3.49 20.50 -8.15
N PRO A 214 4.18 21.42 -7.45
CA PRO A 214 3.92 21.66 -6.04
C PRO A 214 2.49 22.20 -5.89
N HIS A 215 1.59 21.34 -5.42
CA HIS A 215 0.14 21.57 -5.53
C HIS A 215 -0.28 22.84 -4.76
N PRO A 216 -0.80 23.88 -5.44
CA PRO A 216 -1.06 25.20 -4.86
C PRO A 216 -2.35 25.22 -4.02
N GLY A 217 -2.37 24.44 -2.94
CA GLY A 217 -3.53 24.27 -2.05
C GLY A 217 -3.21 23.57 -0.73
N ILE A 218 -2.31 22.58 -0.71
CA ILE A 218 -1.97 21.80 0.50
C ILE A 218 -0.63 22.28 1.07
N GLY A 219 -0.58 23.57 1.40
CA GLY A 219 0.64 24.25 1.90
C GLY A 219 0.33 25.49 2.76
N GLY A 220 -0.83 25.54 3.42
CA GLY A 220 -1.37 26.81 3.93
C GLY A 220 -2.28 26.73 5.15
N ARG A 221 -1.93 25.96 6.21
CA ARG A 221 -2.58 26.13 7.52
C ARG A 221 -1.80 25.67 8.79
N LEU A 222 -0.49 25.89 8.82
CA LEU A 222 0.20 26.22 10.08
C LEU A 222 0.83 27.61 9.93
N GLY A 223 0.79 28.41 10.99
CA GLY A 223 0.67 29.86 10.86
C GLY A 223 1.99 30.62 10.84
N SER A 224 2.38 31.15 9.68
CA SER A 224 3.20 32.38 9.64
C SER A 224 2.28 33.60 9.60
N ARG A 225 2.26 34.36 10.71
CA ARG A 225 1.88 35.77 10.71
C ARG A 225 3.14 36.58 10.95
N ASN A 226 3.56 37.35 9.94
CA ASN A 226 4.70 38.24 10.07
C ASN A 226 4.49 39.24 11.22
N SER A 227 5.40 39.19 12.19
CA SER A 227 5.83 40.34 12.99
C SER A 227 7.31 40.60 12.65
N PRO A 228 7.81 41.84 12.81
CA PRO A 228 9.01 42.28 12.09
C PRO A 228 10.32 41.67 12.59
N VAL A 229 11.31 41.75 11.71
CA VAL A 229 12.69 41.24 11.85
C VAL A 229 13.31 41.59 13.20
N VAL A 230 13.80 40.56 13.90
CA VAL A 230 14.84 40.63 14.94
C VAL A 230 15.74 39.41 14.73
N ASP A 231 17.05 39.60 14.64
CA ASP A 231 18.02 38.54 14.35
C ASP A 231 18.10 37.48 15.45
N ARG A 232 18.25 36.20 15.07
CA ARG A 232 18.67 35.07 15.93
C ARG A 232 18.99 33.82 15.12
N GLU A 233 20.14 33.21 15.37
CA GLU A 233 20.63 32.00 14.67
C GLU A 233 20.29 30.69 15.42
N ASP A 234 19.62 30.75 16.57
CA ASP A 234 19.47 29.61 17.51
C ASP A 234 18.42 28.54 17.11
N THR A 235 17.60 28.78 16.08
CA THR A 235 16.34 28.03 15.86
C THR A 235 16.48 26.65 15.20
N MET A 236 17.69 26.08 15.06
CA MET A 236 17.88 24.69 14.58
C MET A 236 18.09 23.64 15.68
N ALA A 237 18.44 24.06 16.91
CA ALA A 237 18.58 23.12 18.03
C ALA A 237 17.23 22.71 18.65
N SER A 238 16.20 23.55 18.49
CA SER A 238 14.90 23.39 19.15
C SER A 238 14.10 22.21 18.60
N ASP A 239 13.97 22.09 17.28
CA ASP A 239 13.10 21.08 16.66
C ASP A 239 13.66 19.66 16.80
N ALA A 240 14.99 19.49 16.70
CA ALA A 240 15.64 18.21 16.98
C ALA A 240 15.43 17.75 18.43
N SER A 241 15.49 18.68 19.39
CA SER A 241 15.22 18.41 20.81
C SER A 241 13.76 18.05 21.05
N ALA A 242 12.80 18.71 20.38
CA ALA A 242 11.38 18.40 20.48
C ALA A 242 11.04 17.01 19.91
N VAL A 243 11.62 16.64 18.76
CA VAL A 243 11.45 15.31 18.16
C VAL A 243 12.07 14.21 19.04
N GLN A 244 13.26 14.44 19.59
CA GLN A 244 13.89 13.48 20.51
C GLN A 244 13.08 13.32 21.80
N ALA A 245 12.59 14.42 22.40
CA ALA A 245 11.80 14.36 23.63
C ALA A 245 10.46 13.61 23.49
N GLU A 246 9.82 13.68 22.31
CA GLU A 246 8.61 12.90 22.05
C GLU A 246 8.94 11.43 21.74
N ALA A 247 10.06 11.14 21.05
CA ALA A 247 10.56 9.78 20.87
C ALA A 247 10.92 9.11 22.21
N ASP A 248 11.56 9.85 23.12
CA ASP A 248 11.90 9.38 24.47
C ASP A 248 10.65 9.18 25.33
N ARG A 249 9.66 10.08 25.25
CA ARG A 249 8.34 9.91 25.90
C ARG A 249 7.62 8.65 25.41
N ILE A 250 7.64 8.41 24.10
CA ILE A 250 7.08 7.18 23.51
C ILE A 250 7.85 5.96 24.04
N ALA A 251 9.18 6.01 24.06
CA ALA A 251 10.02 4.91 24.56
C ALA A 251 9.77 4.59 26.05
N ASP A 252 9.56 5.58 26.91
CA ASP A 252 9.21 5.36 28.33
C ASP A 252 7.80 4.80 28.50
N LEU A 253 6.82 5.19 27.66
CA LEU A 253 5.48 4.58 27.64
C LEU A 253 5.51 3.07 27.34
N TRP A 254 6.51 2.57 26.61
CA TRP A 254 6.71 1.13 26.40
C TRP A 254 7.48 0.42 27.53
N ARG A 255 8.09 1.15 28.48
CA ARG A 255 8.89 0.56 29.58
C ARG A 255 8.07 0.24 30.84
N ASP A 256 7.00 0.99 31.11
CA ASP A 256 6.18 0.76 32.31
C ASP A 256 5.18 -0.40 32.16
N ASP A 257 4.72 -0.73 30.95
CA ASP A 257 3.88 -1.92 30.68
C ASP A 257 4.57 -3.23 31.10
N ASP A 258 5.89 -3.33 30.90
CA ASP A 258 6.68 -4.53 31.24
C ASP A 258 6.79 -4.77 32.77
N ARG A 259 6.31 -3.84 33.61
CA ARG A 259 6.22 -4.00 35.08
C ARG A 259 4.89 -4.57 35.57
N GLY A 260 3.87 -4.65 34.71
CA GLY A 260 2.52 -5.07 35.09
C GLY A 260 2.27 -6.58 35.12
N ALA A 261 3.06 -7.37 34.39
CA ALA A 261 2.80 -8.80 34.14
C ALA A 261 3.37 -9.76 35.21
N GLY A 262 3.46 -9.32 36.47
CA GLY A 262 4.20 -10.01 37.54
C GLY A 262 3.47 -10.09 38.89
N ALA A 263 2.17 -10.41 38.88
CA ALA A 263 1.34 -10.62 40.07
C ALA A 263 0.27 -11.70 39.82
#